data_AF-A0AA88RHF9-F1
#
_entry.id   AF-A0AA88RHF9-F1
#
_cell.length_a   1.000
_cell.length_b   1.000
_cell.length_c   1.000
_cell.angle_alpha   90.00
_cell.angle_beta   90.00
_cell.angle_gamma   90.00
#
_symmetry.space_group_name_H-M   'P 1'
#
loop_
_entity.id
_entity.type
_entity.pdbx_description
1 polymer ?
#
loop_
_entity_poly.entity_id
_entity_poly.type
_entity_poly.pdbx_seq_one_letter_code
_entity_poly.pdbx_strand_id
1 'polypeptide(L)'
;MNSQKILLTYTVILSVLTATATATGDAYPSPYATACNPSSTDDLVPVRREVYDGGRIFDISHRYHPNMPSWESEDGLGQFLWLPKSMKNGSLANNSEMKLPTHTGTHVDAPGHVYDHYFDAGFDVDTLDLEVLNVLAKTNRSNTL
;
A
#
# COMPACT_ATOMS: atom_id res chain seq x y z
N MET A 1 -17.56 27.52 -40.55
CA MET A 1 -16.33 27.40 -39.73
C MET A 1 -15.35 26.52 -40.50
N ASN A 2 -14.16 27.04 -40.83
CA ASN A 2 -13.28 26.42 -41.83
C ASN A 2 -12.72 25.07 -41.33
N SER A 3 -12.76 24.02 -42.17
CA SER A 3 -12.35 22.65 -41.80
C SER A 3 -10.93 22.55 -41.20
N GLN A 4 -10.01 23.40 -41.68
CA GLN A 4 -8.66 23.53 -41.12
C GLN A 4 -8.63 23.98 -39.64
N LYS A 5 -9.58 24.83 -39.21
CA LYS A 5 -9.65 25.28 -37.81
C LYS A 5 -10.15 24.17 -36.88
N ILE A 6 -11.05 23.30 -37.37
CA ILE A 6 -11.60 22.16 -36.63
C ILE A 6 -10.51 21.11 -36.40
N LEU A 7 -9.70 20.81 -37.43
CA LEU A 7 -8.58 19.88 -37.33
C LEU A 7 -7.51 20.36 -36.34
N LEU A 8 -7.20 21.67 -36.36
CA LEU A 8 -6.22 22.27 -35.45
C LEU A 8 -6.69 22.27 -33.99
N THR A 9 -7.98 22.51 -33.74
CA THR A 9 -8.55 22.40 -32.39
C THR A 9 -8.56 20.97 -31.88
N TYR A 10 -8.83 19.98 -32.74
CA TYR A 10 -8.82 18.57 -32.35
C TYR A 10 -7.40 18.08 -32.00
N THR A 11 -6.37 18.49 -32.76
CA THR A 11 -4.98 18.12 -32.45
C THR A 11 -4.47 18.77 -31.16
N VAL A 12 -4.84 20.02 -30.88
CA VAL A 12 -4.49 20.68 -29.61
C VAL A 12 -5.15 19.98 -28.43
N ILE A 13 -6.44 19.65 -28.51
CA ILE A 13 -7.15 18.92 -27.43
C ILE A 13 -6.53 17.53 -27.20
N LEU A 14 -6.21 16.80 -28.27
CA LEU A 14 -5.58 15.48 -28.17
C LEU A 14 -4.16 15.56 -27.56
N SER A 15 -3.40 16.63 -27.85
CA SER A 15 -2.07 16.86 -27.25
C SER A 15 -2.13 17.25 -25.77
N VAL A 16 -3.18 17.96 -25.34
CA VAL A 16 -3.40 18.29 -23.92
C VAL A 16 -3.84 17.04 -23.14
N LEU A 17 -4.60 16.14 -23.76
CA LEU A 17 -5.02 14.87 -23.15
C LEU A 17 -3.87 13.84 -23.04
N THR A 18 -2.90 13.85 -23.95
CA THR A 18 -1.71 13.01 -23.85
C THR A 18 -0.66 13.56 -22.89
N ALA A 19 -0.68 14.87 -22.59
CA ALA A 19 0.25 15.50 -21.65
C ALA A 19 -0.06 15.24 -20.17
N THR A 20 -1.19 14.59 -19.83
CA THR A 20 -1.48 14.16 -18.44
C THR A 20 -0.96 12.76 -18.10
N ALA A 21 -0.26 12.09 -19.02
CA ALA A 21 0.52 10.91 -18.67
C ALA A 21 1.85 11.34 -18.04
N THR A 22 1.79 11.99 -16.87
CA THR A 22 2.96 12.24 -16.05
C THR A 22 3.52 10.90 -15.61
N ALA A 23 4.74 10.62 -16.07
CA ALA A 23 5.62 9.53 -15.70
C ALA A 23 5.24 8.81 -14.40
N THR A 24 4.81 7.54 -14.53
CA THR A 24 4.99 6.54 -13.47
C THR A 24 6.49 6.22 -13.39
N GLY A 25 7.31 7.22 -13.09
CA GLY A 25 8.67 6.96 -12.63
C GLY A 25 8.55 6.36 -11.25
N ASP A 26 9.20 5.21 -11.01
CA ASP A 26 9.23 4.46 -9.75
C ASP A 26 9.29 5.41 -8.55
N ALA A 27 8.10 5.80 -8.08
CA ALA A 27 7.91 6.79 -7.04
C ALA A 27 8.44 6.24 -5.70
N TYR A 28 8.42 4.92 -5.58
CA TYR A 28 9.00 4.17 -4.50
C TYR A 28 10.16 3.33 -5.02
N PRO A 29 11.30 3.29 -4.32
CA PRO A 29 12.31 2.28 -4.62
C PRO A 29 11.64 0.91 -4.51
N SER A 30 11.58 0.17 -5.62
CA SER A 30 10.99 -1.17 -5.60
C SER A 30 11.85 -2.04 -4.69
N PRO A 31 11.33 -2.51 -3.54
CA PRO A 31 12.04 -3.46 -2.71
C PRO A 31 12.08 -4.87 -3.34
N TYR A 32 11.36 -5.05 -4.45
CA TYR A 32 11.30 -6.27 -5.27
C TYR A 32 12.32 -6.25 -6.40
N ALA A 33 13.01 -5.13 -6.61
CA ALA A 33 14.21 -5.13 -7.42
C ALA A 33 15.22 -6.01 -6.67
N THR A 34 15.40 -7.23 -7.17
CA THR A 34 16.27 -8.26 -6.66
C THR A 34 17.55 -7.65 -6.10
N ALA A 35 17.76 -7.76 -4.79
CA ALA A 35 19.06 -7.53 -4.16
C ALA A 35 20.02 -8.67 -4.57
N CYS A 36 20.33 -8.78 -5.86
CA CYS A 36 21.37 -9.62 -6.42
C CYS A 36 22.55 -8.73 -6.83
N ASN A 37 23.05 -7.91 -5.91
CA ASN A 37 24.44 -7.49 -5.94
C ASN A 37 24.83 -6.91 -4.58
N PRO A 38 25.62 -7.62 -3.76
CA PRO A 38 26.29 -7.00 -2.63
C PRO A 38 27.51 -6.25 -3.19
N SER A 39 27.29 -5.10 -3.85
CA SER A 39 28.37 -4.33 -4.45
C SER A 39 28.34 -2.87 -4.00
N SER A 40 28.37 -2.65 -2.69
CA SER A 40 29.14 -1.59 -2.00
C SER A 40 28.71 -1.57 -0.52
N THR A 41 29.64 -1.30 0.40
CA THR A 41 29.39 -1.26 1.84
C THR A 41 28.75 0.05 2.33
N ASP A 42 28.16 0.83 1.43
CA ASP A 42 27.64 2.19 1.73
C ASP A 42 26.21 2.43 1.22
N ASP A 43 25.54 1.39 0.72
CA ASP A 43 24.14 1.50 0.28
C ASP A 43 23.21 1.55 1.51
N LEU A 44 22.44 2.65 1.62
CA LEU A 44 21.42 2.84 2.66
C LEU A 44 20.22 1.90 2.43
N VAL A 45 20.40 0.61 2.72
CA VAL A 45 19.36 -0.43 2.61
C VAL A 45 18.70 -0.65 3.98
N PRO A 46 17.39 -0.43 4.11
CA PRO A 46 16.68 -0.75 5.35
C PRO A 46 16.76 -2.24 5.67
N VAL A 47 17.18 -2.58 6.89
CA VAL A 47 17.18 -3.96 7.37
C VAL A 47 15.75 -4.34 7.74
N ARG A 48 15.13 -5.25 6.98
CA ARG A 48 13.86 -5.88 7.37
C ARG A 48 14.13 -6.96 8.41
N ARG A 49 13.35 -6.96 9.49
CA ARG A 49 13.39 -7.99 10.55
C ARG A 49 11.96 -8.33 10.94
N GLU A 50 11.71 -9.60 11.18
CA GLU A 50 10.42 -10.09 11.67
C GLU A 50 10.43 -10.23 13.19
N VAL A 51 11.61 -10.25 13.81
CA VAL A 51 11.81 -10.46 15.24
C VAL A 51 12.67 -9.35 15.83
N TYR A 52 12.19 -8.75 16.90
CA TYR A 52 12.79 -7.62 17.59
C TYR A 52 12.95 -7.90 19.09
N ASP A 53 13.77 -7.07 19.74
CA ASP A 53 13.99 -7.07 21.19
C ASP A 53 14.27 -8.46 21.77
N GLY A 54 15.27 -9.14 21.22
CA GLY A 54 15.73 -10.44 21.72
C GLY A 54 14.71 -11.57 21.60
N GLY A 55 13.73 -11.47 20.68
CA GLY A 55 12.68 -12.48 20.53
C GLY A 55 11.42 -12.20 21.33
N ARG A 56 11.27 -10.98 21.88
CA ARG A 56 10.05 -10.58 22.59
C ARG A 56 8.96 -10.04 21.66
N ILE A 57 9.35 -9.40 20.55
CA ILE A 57 8.42 -8.74 19.63
C ILE A 57 8.53 -9.43 18.27
N PHE A 58 7.40 -9.86 17.75
CA PHE A 58 7.28 -10.48 16.43
C PHE A 58 6.36 -9.60 15.57
N ASP A 59 6.86 -9.15 14.41
CA ASP A 59 6.01 -8.51 13.41
C ASP A 59 5.25 -9.61 12.63
N ILE A 60 3.93 -9.60 12.77
CA ILE A 60 3.01 -10.53 12.13
C ILE A 60 2.29 -9.90 10.92
N SER A 61 2.78 -8.75 10.47
CA SER A 61 2.16 -7.98 9.40
C SER A 61 2.70 -8.39 8.04
N HIS A 62 1.80 -8.62 7.10
CA HIS A 62 2.19 -8.71 5.70
C HIS A 62 2.56 -7.33 5.18
N ARG A 63 3.69 -7.24 4.47
CA ARG A 63 4.09 -6.02 3.78
C ARG A 63 3.11 -5.71 2.65
N TYR A 64 2.65 -4.47 2.52
CA TYR A 64 1.91 -4.04 1.34
C TYR A 64 2.79 -3.97 0.10
N HIS A 65 2.34 -4.59 -0.98
CA HIS A 65 2.98 -4.51 -2.28
C HIS A 65 2.03 -4.81 -3.42
N PRO A 66 2.33 -4.34 -4.65
CA PRO A 66 1.42 -4.50 -5.78
C PRO A 66 1.04 -5.96 -6.07
N ASN A 67 2.01 -6.87 -5.92
CA ASN A 67 1.80 -8.28 -6.24
C ASN A 67 1.23 -9.11 -5.07
N MET A 68 0.79 -8.48 -3.98
CA MET A 68 0.29 -9.24 -2.84
C MET A 68 -1.09 -9.81 -3.18
N PRO A 69 -1.46 -10.98 -2.62
CA PRO A 69 -2.79 -11.52 -2.81
C PRO A 69 -3.86 -10.50 -2.47
N SER A 70 -4.86 -10.39 -3.34
CA SER A 70 -6.04 -9.55 -3.16
C SER A 70 -7.28 -10.41 -3.40
N TRP A 71 -8.35 -10.14 -2.64
CA TRP A 71 -9.60 -10.89 -2.77
C TRP A 71 -10.11 -10.83 -4.21
N GLU A 72 -10.49 -11.98 -4.76
CA GLU A 72 -11.03 -12.14 -6.13
C GLU A 72 -10.19 -11.56 -7.27
N SER A 73 -8.88 -11.37 -7.05
CA SER A 73 -7.96 -10.84 -8.06
C SER A 73 -6.81 -11.82 -8.31
N GLU A 74 -6.63 -12.22 -9.57
CA GLU A 74 -5.44 -12.96 -10.02
C GLU A 74 -4.22 -12.05 -10.17
N ASP A 75 -4.44 -10.73 -10.34
CA ASP A 75 -3.40 -9.73 -10.56
C ASP A 75 -2.79 -9.18 -9.25
N GLY A 76 -3.36 -9.57 -8.11
CA GLY A 76 -2.99 -9.04 -6.80
C GLY A 76 -3.60 -7.65 -6.53
N LEU A 77 -2.91 -6.87 -5.70
CA LEU A 77 -3.37 -5.55 -5.23
C LEU A 77 -3.20 -4.44 -6.28
N GLY A 78 -2.22 -4.57 -7.18
CA GLY A 78 -1.92 -3.58 -8.21
C GLY A 78 -1.39 -2.24 -7.66
N GLN A 79 -1.65 -1.16 -8.40
CA GLN A 79 -1.21 0.19 -8.04
C GLN A 79 -2.04 0.75 -6.89
N PHE A 80 -1.47 0.81 -5.69
CA PHE A 80 -2.14 1.29 -4.48
C PHE A 80 -1.48 2.50 -3.80
N LEU A 81 -0.26 2.88 -4.21
CA LEU A 81 0.57 3.88 -3.55
C LEU A 81 1.18 4.86 -4.56
N TRP A 82 0.83 6.15 -4.44
CA TRP A 82 1.34 7.24 -5.26
C TRP A 82 2.26 8.14 -4.44
N LEU A 83 3.14 8.87 -5.12
CA LEU A 83 3.98 9.91 -4.52
C LEU A 83 3.73 11.26 -5.20
N PRO A 84 2.59 11.91 -4.93
CA PRO A 84 2.23 13.19 -5.56
C PRO A 84 3.25 14.31 -5.31
N LYS A 85 4.02 14.27 -4.21
CA LYS A 85 5.12 15.21 -3.94
C LYS A 85 6.39 14.47 -3.53
N SER A 86 7.52 14.86 -4.10
CA SER A 86 8.82 14.25 -3.81
C SER A 86 9.89 15.29 -3.55
N MET A 87 10.78 15.01 -2.61
CA MET A 87 11.99 15.83 -2.37
C MET A 87 12.92 15.83 -3.58
N LYS A 88 12.96 14.74 -4.36
CA LYS A 88 13.70 14.70 -5.63
C LYS A 88 13.18 15.73 -6.63
N ASN A 89 11.91 16.08 -6.52
CA ASN A 89 11.23 17.08 -7.35
C ASN A 89 11.06 18.42 -6.62
N GLY A 90 11.92 18.73 -5.64
CA GLY A 90 11.96 20.02 -4.95
C GLY A 90 10.89 20.24 -3.87
N SER A 91 10.12 19.21 -3.50
CA SER A 91 9.20 19.31 -2.36
C SER A 91 9.96 19.27 -1.02
N LEU A 92 9.38 19.84 0.04
CA LEU A 92 9.99 19.81 1.38
C LEU A 92 10.00 18.42 2.03
N ALA A 93 9.13 17.52 1.54
CA ALA A 93 9.01 16.14 2.01
C ALA A 93 8.54 15.24 0.85
N ASN A 94 8.72 13.92 1.05
CA ASN A 94 8.07 12.91 0.22
C ASN A 94 6.66 12.68 0.77
N ASN A 95 5.63 13.04 0.02
CA ASN A 95 4.25 12.86 0.43
C ASN A 95 3.62 11.74 -0.39
N SER A 96 3.26 10.66 0.29
CA SER A 96 2.60 9.51 -0.31
C SER A 96 1.08 9.60 -0.15
N GLU A 97 0.38 9.05 -1.13
CA GLU A 97 -1.06 8.86 -1.13
C GLU A 97 -1.35 7.39 -1.39
N MET A 98 -2.34 6.82 -0.73
CA MET A 98 -2.69 5.42 -0.89
C MET A 98 -4.20 5.21 -0.99
N LYS A 99 -4.60 4.15 -1.71
CA LYS A 99 -5.98 3.71 -1.87
C LYS A 99 -6.03 2.20 -1.79
N LEU A 100 -6.76 1.67 -0.81
CA LEU A 100 -6.85 0.25 -0.52
C LEU A 100 -8.28 -0.14 -0.13
N PRO A 101 -8.76 -1.34 -0.50
CA PRO A 101 -9.83 -1.99 0.23
C PRO A 101 -9.47 -2.19 1.70
N THR A 102 -10.45 -2.10 2.61
CA THR A 102 -10.25 -2.34 4.05
C THR A 102 -9.71 -3.74 4.35
N HIS A 103 -10.10 -4.73 3.55
CA HIS A 103 -9.66 -6.12 3.65
C HIS A 103 -8.36 -6.39 2.86
N THR A 104 -7.33 -5.56 3.07
CA THR A 104 -6.02 -5.74 2.43
C THR A 104 -4.95 -6.08 3.48
N GLY A 105 -4.22 -7.17 3.26
CA GLY A 105 -3.11 -7.57 4.13
C GLY A 105 -3.54 -8.03 5.52
N THR A 106 -2.69 -7.82 6.52
CA THR A 106 -3.06 -8.08 7.92
C THR A 106 -4.01 -6.97 8.40
N HIS A 107 -5.26 -7.31 8.72
CA HIS A 107 -6.33 -6.36 9.06
C HIS A 107 -7.27 -6.91 10.15
N VAL A 108 -8.23 -6.10 10.57
CA VAL A 108 -9.29 -6.45 11.53
C VAL A 108 -10.65 -6.16 10.89
N ASP A 109 -11.60 -7.07 11.08
CA ASP A 109 -12.98 -6.91 10.61
C ASP A 109 -13.91 -6.48 11.75
N ALA A 110 -14.75 -5.48 11.49
CA ALA A 110 -15.81 -5.09 12.42
C ALA A 110 -17.09 -5.93 12.19
N PRO A 111 -17.99 -6.08 13.18
CA PRO A 111 -19.24 -6.80 13.02
C PRO A 111 -20.11 -6.30 11.85
N GLY A 112 -20.09 -4.98 11.61
CA GLY A 112 -20.77 -4.37 10.46
C GLY A 112 -20.27 -4.85 9.09
N HIS A 113 -19.10 -5.50 9.01
CA HIS A 113 -18.61 -6.11 7.77
C HIS A 113 -19.53 -7.22 7.25
N VAL A 114 -20.12 -8.00 8.15
CA VAL A 114 -20.87 -9.23 7.81
C VAL A 114 -22.38 -9.08 8.04
N TYR A 115 -22.79 -8.20 8.96
CA TYR A 115 -24.18 -8.05 9.36
C TYR A 115 -24.70 -6.64 9.06
N ASP A 116 -25.63 -6.56 8.11
CA ASP A 116 -26.21 -5.32 7.60
C ASP A 116 -26.80 -4.41 8.70
N HIS A 117 -27.58 -4.99 9.62
CA HIS A 117 -28.16 -4.24 10.74
C HIS A 117 -27.11 -3.68 11.72
N TYR A 118 -25.92 -4.28 11.80
CA TYR A 118 -24.80 -3.74 12.57
C TYR A 118 -24.06 -2.65 11.81
N PHE A 119 -23.97 -2.75 10.47
CA PHE A 119 -23.45 -1.67 9.64
C PHE A 119 -24.32 -0.41 9.79
N ASP A 120 -25.63 -0.53 9.65
CA ASP A 120 -26.59 0.58 9.80
C ASP A 120 -26.56 1.19 11.21
N ALA A 121 -26.30 0.37 12.23
CA ALA A 121 -26.19 0.81 13.61
C ALA A 121 -24.79 1.37 13.97
N GLY A 122 -23.84 1.39 13.03
CA GLY A 122 -22.52 2.00 13.21
C GLY A 122 -21.51 1.14 13.97
N PHE A 123 -21.65 -0.19 13.99
CA PHE A 123 -20.66 -1.11 14.57
C PHE A 123 -19.45 -1.26 13.64
N ASP A 124 -18.67 -0.19 13.53
CA ASP A 124 -17.45 -0.08 12.73
C ASP A 124 -16.19 -0.26 13.62
N VAL A 125 -15.01 -0.31 13.01
CA VAL A 125 -13.72 -0.62 13.67
C VAL A 125 -13.37 0.35 14.81
N ASP A 126 -13.86 1.59 14.76
CA ASP A 126 -13.66 2.62 15.79
C ASP A 126 -14.55 2.43 17.03
N THR A 127 -15.49 1.49 16.97
CA THR A 127 -16.37 1.11 18.10
C THR A 127 -15.90 -0.13 18.85
N LEU A 128 -14.84 -0.80 18.37
CA LEU A 128 -14.33 -2.03 18.96
C LEU A 128 -13.67 -1.78 20.32
N ASP A 129 -13.90 -2.70 21.26
CA ASP A 129 -13.23 -2.69 22.57
C ASP A 129 -11.74 -2.98 22.39
N LEU A 130 -10.89 -2.04 22.81
CA LEU A 130 -9.43 -2.18 22.71
C LEU A 130 -8.88 -3.29 23.61
N GLU A 131 -9.59 -3.70 24.66
CA GLU A 131 -9.20 -4.88 25.44
C GLU A 131 -9.26 -6.16 24.60
N VAL A 132 -10.20 -6.27 23.66
CA VAL A 132 -10.31 -7.39 22.72
C VAL A 132 -9.17 -7.38 21.71
N LEU A 133 -8.73 -6.21 21.27
CA LEU A 133 -7.64 -6.07 20.29
C LEU A 133 -6.25 -6.29 20.92
N ASN A 134 -6.15 -6.30 22.26
CA ASN A 134 -4.88 -6.38 22.99
C ASN A 134 -4.89 -7.50 24.04
N VAL A 135 -5.13 -8.75 23.60
CA VAL A 135 -5.23 -9.92 24.47
C VAL A 135 -3.99 -10.81 24.48
N LEU A 136 -3.90 -11.67 25.50
CA LEU A 136 -3.00 -12.82 25.50
C LEU A 136 -3.49 -13.86 24.48
N ALA A 137 -2.83 -13.94 23.33
CA ALA A 137 -3.05 -15.02 22.37
C ALA A 137 -2.30 -16.29 22.80
N LYS A 138 -2.96 -17.44 22.77
CA LYS A 138 -2.32 -18.72 23.10
C LYS A 138 -1.34 -19.09 21.98
N THR A 139 -0.04 -19.05 22.28
CA THR A 139 0.98 -19.62 21.40
C THR A 139 1.17 -21.09 21.77
N ASN A 140 1.07 -22.00 20.80
CA ASN A 140 1.45 -23.41 21.01
C ASN A 140 2.98 -23.48 21.16
N ARG A 141 3.51 -23.28 22.38
CA ARG A 141 4.87 -23.68 22.69
C ARG A 141 4.87 -25.20 22.86
N SER A 142 5.30 -25.92 21.84
CA SER A 142 5.84 -27.27 22.04
C SER A 142 7.08 -27.11 22.92
N ASN A 143 6.98 -27.49 24.19
CA ASN A 143 8.15 -27.71 25.04
C ASN A 143 9.02 -28.76 24.34
N THR A 144 10.06 -28.31 23.64
CA THR A 144 11.19 -29.15 23.30
C THR A 144 12.14 -29.04 24.48
N LEU A 145 12.19 -30.14 25.26
CA LEU A 145 13.23 -30.41 26.25
C LEU A 145 14.57 -30.69 25.55
#